data_AF-A0A0M6Z7U3-F1
#
_entry.id   AF-A0A0M6Z7U3-F1
#
_cell.length_a   1.000
_cell.length_b   1.000
_cell.length_c   1.000
_cell.angle_alpha   90.00
_cell.angle_beta   90.00
_cell.angle_gamma   90.00
#
_symmetry.space_group_name_H-M   'P 1'
#
loop_
_entity.id
_entity.type
_entity.pdbx_description
1 polymer ?
#
loop_
_entity_poly.entity_id
_entity_poly.type
_entity_poly.pdbx_seq_one_letter_code
_entity_poly.pdbx_strand_id
1 'polypeptide(L)'
;MTYLGSNEKCSNQCPGNGDCQFVASACEAKAWQAIADQPVIGCIDHLTTNFLLKADRADMTILVQNFRNVASADLAAFVRLGDEQVAKHPALLNRIQPDKLKDQDVFIGQVWVQGSLVAGAYGTRKIGPEGELSNHWSGLISNGTLKGAGQIVLAALILADEHWRGEIVDGEGVARVLPNDAVNVASSKTMMRLGYYAAQVLSHPVTLENAQKGLLGSAEPNGADLRYVLLRGYGEETADHARNTLSGWSVSFGAAK
;
A
#
# COMPACT_ATOMS: atom_id res chain seq x y z
N MET A 1 52.20 3.63 -9.27
CA MET A 1 51.91 4.41 -10.49
C MET A 1 50.46 4.80 -10.41
N THR A 2 50.24 6.09 -10.25
CA THR A 2 48.96 6.77 -10.04
C THR A 2 48.16 6.81 -11.35
N TYR A 3 46.83 6.70 -11.29
CA TYR A 3 45.95 7.67 -11.97
C TYR A 3 44.62 7.82 -11.22
N LEU A 4 44.29 9.08 -10.94
CA LEU A 4 43.04 9.60 -10.37
C LEU A 4 42.04 9.89 -11.50
N GLY A 5 40.75 9.81 -11.18
CA GLY A 5 39.64 10.35 -11.99
C GLY A 5 38.88 9.25 -12.74
N SER A 6 37.55 9.21 -12.72
CA SER A 6 36.63 10.36 -12.72
C SER A 6 35.48 10.19 -11.72
N ASN A 7 35.13 11.31 -11.08
CA ASN A 7 33.74 11.64 -10.80
C ASN A 7 32.97 11.52 -12.12
N GLU A 8 32.42 10.35 -12.44
CA GLU A 8 31.31 10.31 -13.38
C GLU A 8 30.15 11.01 -12.70
N LYS A 9 30.02 12.30 -13.01
CA LYS A 9 28.75 12.99 -12.89
C LYS A 9 27.70 12.06 -13.49
N CYS A 10 26.72 11.64 -12.68
CA CYS A 10 25.48 11.05 -13.18
C CYS A 10 24.80 12.11 -14.07
N SER A 11 25.21 12.19 -15.33
CA SER A 11 24.68 13.18 -16.26
C SER A 11 23.34 12.68 -16.77
N ASN A 12 22.27 13.22 -16.20
CA ASN A 12 20.92 13.15 -16.77
C ASN A 12 20.90 14.01 -18.03
N GLN A 13 21.18 13.43 -19.20
CA GLN A 13 20.85 14.04 -20.48
C GLN A 13 20.14 13.02 -21.36
N CYS A 14 18.83 13.25 -21.55
CA CYS A 14 18.01 12.55 -22.53
C CYS A 14 18.10 13.29 -23.87
N PRO A 15 18.54 12.65 -24.98
CA PRO A 15 18.37 13.23 -26.29
C PRO A 15 17.07 12.72 -26.90
N GLY A 16 16.06 13.60 -27.00
CA GLY A 16 14.99 13.52 -27.99
C GLY A 16 13.92 12.41 -27.83
N ASN A 17 12.67 12.84 -27.89
CA ASN A 17 11.45 12.03 -28.10
C ASN A 17 11.16 10.91 -27.08
N GLY A 18 10.28 11.23 -26.13
CA GLY A 18 9.17 10.33 -25.80
C GLY A 18 9.32 9.31 -24.68
N ASP A 19 10.52 8.92 -24.25
CA ASP A 19 10.68 7.80 -23.30
C ASP A 19 11.38 8.20 -22.00
N CYS A 20 10.63 8.19 -20.89
CA CYS A 20 11.18 8.40 -19.54
C CYS A 20 11.80 7.11 -19.01
N GLN A 21 13.13 7.02 -19.00
CA GLN A 21 13.86 5.94 -18.32
C GLN A 21 14.12 6.32 -16.85
N PHE A 22 13.54 5.58 -15.90
CA PHE A 22 14.07 5.52 -14.54
C PHE A 22 15.28 4.58 -14.53
N VAL A 23 16.48 5.15 -14.46
CA VAL A 23 17.70 4.38 -14.25
C VAL A 23 17.88 4.20 -12.75
N ALA A 24 17.51 3.01 -12.23
CA ALA A 24 17.99 2.59 -10.91
C ALA A 24 19.52 2.65 -10.93
N SER A 25 20.13 3.24 -9.90
CA SER A 25 21.58 3.30 -9.83
C SER A 25 22.17 1.88 -9.87
N ALA A 26 23.36 1.69 -10.46
CA ALA A 26 23.97 0.36 -10.58
C ALA A 26 24.16 -0.36 -9.23
N CYS A 27 24.16 0.38 -8.11
CA CYS A 27 24.13 -0.17 -6.75
C CYS A 27 22.77 -0.76 -6.37
N GLU A 28 21.66 -0.16 -6.80
CA GLU A 28 20.30 -0.66 -6.54
C GLU A 28 20.01 -1.92 -7.37
N ALA A 29 20.43 -1.96 -8.63
CA ALA A 29 20.23 -3.13 -9.50
C ALA A 29 20.84 -4.43 -8.93
N LYS A 30 21.99 -4.34 -8.24
CA LYS A 30 22.64 -5.48 -7.57
C LYS A 30 21.89 -5.97 -6.34
N ALA A 31 21.23 -5.08 -5.59
CA ALA A 31 20.41 -5.48 -4.44
C ALA A 31 19.13 -6.22 -4.87
N TRP A 32 18.59 -5.89 -6.05
CA TRP A 32 17.37 -6.49 -6.58
C TRP A 32 17.59 -7.82 -7.32
N GLN A 33 18.77 -8.04 -7.90
CA GLN A 33 19.18 -9.36 -8.43
C GLN A 33 19.18 -10.47 -7.36
N ALA A 34 19.28 -10.11 -6.08
CA ALA A 34 19.21 -11.06 -4.97
C ALA A 34 17.76 -11.46 -4.60
N ILE A 35 16.75 -10.74 -5.10
CA ILE A 35 15.33 -10.92 -4.73
C ILE A 35 14.50 -11.41 -5.94
N ALA A 36 14.93 -11.11 -7.17
CA ALA A 36 14.32 -11.61 -8.39
C ALA A 36 15.43 -12.03 -9.38
N ASP A 37 15.33 -13.25 -9.92
CA ASP A 37 16.35 -13.86 -10.80
C ASP A 37 16.66 -13.03 -12.06
N GLN A 38 15.80 -12.05 -12.41
CA GLN A 38 16.06 -11.06 -13.45
C GLN A 38 15.55 -9.67 -13.02
N PRO A 39 16.41 -8.64 -12.93
CA PRO A 39 15.97 -7.27 -12.76
C PRO A 39 15.31 -6.81 -14.07
N VAL A 40 13.98 -6.71 -14.08
CA VAL A 40 13.25 -6.14 -15.22
C VAL A 40 13.37 -4.61 -15.13
N ILE A 41 14.29 -4.05 -15.91
CA ILE A 41 14.32 -2.62 -16.21
C ILE A 41 13.33 -2.40 -17.35
N GLY A 42 12.16 -1.87 -17.03
CA GLY A 42 11.12 -1.56 -18.01
C GLY A 42 10.36 -0.30 -17.62
N CYS A 43 9.98 0.50 -18.61
CA CYS A 43 8.92 1.50 -18.45
C CYS A 43 7.66 0.77 -17.97
N ILE A 44 7.04 1.27 -16.89
CA ILE A 44 5.75 0.77 -16.45
C ILE A 44 4.71 1.33 -17.41
N ASP A 45 4.41 0.59 -18.47
CA ASP A 45 3.22 0.86 -19.26
C ASP A 45 2.00 0.37 -18.48
N HIS A 46 1.31 1.29 -17.80
CA HIS A 46 0.09 1.01 -17.04
C HIS A 46 -1.10 0.58 -17.92
N LEU A 47 -0.91 0.35 -19.23
CA LEU A 47 -1.97 0.08 -20.19
C LEU A 47 -2.11 -1.39 -20.59
N THR A 48 -1.22 -2.30 -20.21
CA THR A 48 -1.37 -3.72 -20.58
C THR A 48 -1.31 -4.70 -19.42
N THR A 49 -2.49 -5.30 -19.19
CA THR A 49 -2.77 -6.67 -18.71
C THR A 49 -2.53 -6.99 -17.23
N ASN A 50 -3.65 -7.22 -16.51
CA ASN A 50 -3.81 -7.85 -15.19
C ASN A 50 -4.03 -6.93 -13.97
N PHE A 51 -4.89 -5.92 -14.11
CA PHE A 51 -5.51 -5.25 -12.96
C PHE A 51 -6.86 -5.87 -12.60
N LEU A 52 -7.25 -5.73 -11.35
CA LEU A 52 -8.60 -6.00 -10.86
C LEU A 52 -9.46 -4.75 -10.95
N LEU A 53 -8.87 -3.60 -10.62
CA LEU A 53 -9.48 -2.30 -10.75
C LEU A 53 -8.42 -1.27 -11.15
N LYS A 54 -8.77 -0.42 -12.10
CA LYS A 54 -8.06 0.83 -12.39
C LYS A 54 -9.04 1.99 -12.24
N ALA A 55 -8.64 3.06 -11.56
CA ALA A 55 -9.43 4.26 -11.42
C ALA A 55 -8.59 5.50 -11.72
N ASP A 56 -9.04 6.34 -12.65
CA ASP A 56 -8.31 7.52 -13.09
C ASP A 56 -9.05 8.81 -12.72
N ARG A 57 -8.31 9.84 -12.33
CA ARG A 57 -8.82 11.20 -12.13
C ARG A 57 -7.71 12.22 -12.32
N ALA A 58 -7.85 13.07 -13.33
CA ALA A 58 -6.83 14.05 -13.70
C ALA A 58 -5.45 13.38 -13.92
N ASP A 59 -4.43 13.76 -13.15
CA ASP A 59 -3.06 13.23 -13.19
C ASP A 59 -2.81 12.08 -12.21
N MET A 60 -3.89 11.50 -11.67
CA MET A 60 -3.86 10.42 -10.68
C MET A 60 -4.44 9.13 -11.24
N THR A 61 -3.77 8.02 -10.91
CA THR A 61 -4.22 6.66 -11.22
C THR A 61 -4.18 5.82 -9.96
N ILE A 62 -5.26 5.10 -9.69
CA ILE A 62 -5.31 4.04 -8.68
C ILE A 62 -5.28 2.72 -9.44
N LEU A 63 -4.41 1.81 -9.00
CA LEU A 63 -4.30 0.47 -9.55
C LEU A 63 -4.48 -0.55 -8.42
N VAL A 64 -5.35 -1.52 -8.62
CA VAL A 64 -5.52 -2.66 -7.73
C VAL A 64 -5.23 -3.95 -8.48
N GLN A 65 -4.39 -4.79 -7.90
CA GLN A 65 -3.92 -6.05 -8.47
C GLN A 65 -3.93 -7.14 -7.41
N ASN A 66 -4.08 -8.40 -7.84
CA ASN A 66 -3.70 -9.53 -7.00
C ASN A 66 -2.18 -9.61 -6.92
N PHE A 67 -1.60 -9.96 -5.77
CA PHE A 67 -0.16 -10.04 -5.57
C PHE A 67 0.57 -10.83 -6.66
N ARG A 68 -0.04 -11.93 -7.14
CA ARG A 68 0.52 -12.79 -8.20
C ARG A 68 0.68 -12.08 -9.56
N ASN A 69 0.00 -10.96 -9.75
CA ASN A 69 -0.05 -10.19 -10.99
C ASN A 69 0.66 -8.83 -10.87
N VAL A 70 1.31 -8.53 -9.74
CA VAL A 70 2.03 -7.27 -9.54
C VAL A 70 3.37 -7.34 -10.26
N ALA A 71 3.66 -6.35 -11.11
CA ALA A 71 4.97 -6.25 -11.76
C ALA A 71 6.07 -6.01 -10.72
N SER A 72 7.25 -6.59 -10.94
CA SER A 72 8.37 -6.46 -9.99
C SER A 72 8.73 -5.00 -9.67
N ALA A 73 8.62 -4.09 -10.66
CA ALA A 73 8.87 -2.67 -10.48
C ALA A 73 7.82 -2.00 -9.56
N ASP A 74 6.55 -2.35 -9.70
CA ASP A 74 5.45 -1.82 -8.86
C ASP A 74 5.59 -2.32 -7.41
N LEU A 75 5.92 -3.59 -7.24
CA LEU A 75 6.19 -4.16 -5.93
C LEU A 75 7.40 -3.50 -5.27
N ALA A 76 8.48 -3.27 -6.03
CA ALA A 76 9.66 -2.58 -5.54
C ALA A 76 9.34 -1.13 -5.13
N ALA A 77 8.52 -0.41 -5.90
CA ALA A 77 8.07 0.93 -5.54
C ALA A 77 7.26 0.93 -4.24
N PHE A 78 6.37 -0.04 -4.06
CA PHE A 78 5.57 -0.19 -2.85
C PHE A 78 6.41 -0.51 -1.62
N VAL A 79 7.36 -1.44 -1.74
CA VAL A 79 8.31 -1.77 -0.67
C VAL A 79 9.18 -0.57 -0.32
N ARG A 80 9.71 0.15 -1.32
CA ARG A 80 10.52 1.37 -1.12
C ARG A 80 9.73 2.43 -0.36
N LEU A 81 8.48 2.68 -0.74
CA LEU A 81 7.61 3.61 -0.01
C LEU A 81 7.42 3.15 1.45
N GLY A 82 7.25 1.85 1.67
CA GLY A 82 7.15 1.27 3.01
C GLY A 82 8.43 1.49 3.81
N ASP A 83 9.59 1.18 3.23
CA ASP A 83 10.91 1.37 3.83
C ASP A 83 11.21 2.84 4.16
N GLU A 84 10.79 3.79 3.32
CA GLU A 84 10.89 5.21 3.63
C GLU A 84 10.06 5.61 4.85
N GLN A 85 8.89 4.99 5.04
CA GLN A 85 8.07 5.22 6.24
C GLN A 85 8.67 4.51 7.46
N VAL A 86 9.21 3.30 7.30
CA VAL A 86 9.94 2.59 8.36
C VAL A 86 11.20 3.37 8.75
N ALA A 87 11.95 3.95 7.81
CA ALA A 87 13.16 4.72 8.10
C ALA A 87 12.90 5.98 8.93
N LYS A 88 11.70 6.58 8.80
CA LYS A 88 11.25 7.67 9.68
C LYS A 88 10.91 7.18 11.10
N HIS A 89 10.70 5.88 11.26
CA HIS A 89 10.16 5.21 12.45
C HIS A 89 10.78 3.80 12.68
N PRO A 90 12.12 3.62 12.66
CA PRO A 90 12.75 2.30 12.42
C PRO A 90 12.64 1.33 13.59
N ALA A 91 12.36 1.85 14.79
CA ALA A 91 12.11 1.08 16.01
C ALA A 91 10.66 0.50 16.08
N LEU A 92 9.78 0.87 15.14
CA LEU A 92 8.34 0.89 15.42
C LEU A 92 7.47 0.16 14.41
N LEU A 93 8.01 -0.09 13.21
CA LEU A 93 7.29 -0.65 12.08
C LEU A 93 8.09 -1.80 11.52
N ASN A 94 7.42 -2.93 11.30
CA ASN A 94 8.00 -3.99 10.51
C ASN A 94 8.07 -3.54 9.05
N ARG A 95 9.16 -3.94 8.39
CA ARG A 95 9.27 -3.81 6.95
C ARG A 95 8.24 -4.69 6.29
N ILE A 96 7.65 -4.21 5.20
CA ILE A 96 6.83 -5.05 4.32
C ILE A 96 7.72 -6.17 3.83
N GLN A 97 7.36 -7.42 4.14
CA GLN A 97 8.05 -8.63 3.67
C GLN A 97 7.26 -9.19 2.48
N PRO A 98 7.67 -8.95 1.23
CA PRO A 98 6.89 -9.34 0.06
C PRO A 98 6.60 -10.84 0.01
N ASP A 99 7.54 -11.66 0.48
CA ASP A 99 7.38 -13.11 0.47
C ASP A 99 6.23 -13.59 1.36
N LYS A 100 5.96 -12.91 2.49
CA LYS A 100 4.79 -13.22 3.32
C LYS A 100 3.46 -12.90 2.64
N LEU A 101 3.47 -11.98 1.66
CA LEU A 101 2.28 -11.62 0.89
C LEU A 101 2.05 -12.57 -0.29
N LYS A 102 3.06 -13.33 -0.74
CA LYS A 102 2.93 -14.32 -1.84
C LYS A 102 2.08 -15.52 -1.43
N ASP A 103 2.16 -15.92 -0.18
CA ASP A 103 1.51 -17.13 0.34
C ASP A 103 0.02 -16.93 0.65
N GLN A 104 -0.48 -15.70 0.53
CA GLN A 104 -1.86 -15.33 0.85
C GLN A 104 -2.58 -14.83 -0.42
N ASP A 105 -3.91 -14.93 -0.43
CA ASP A 105 -4.71 -14.27 -1.48
C ASP A 105 -4.78 -12.77 -1.16
N VAL A 106 -3.74 -12.05 -1.58
CA VAL A 106 -3.51 -10.64 -1.25
C VAL A 106 -3.87 -9.74 -2.43
N PHE A 107 -4.59 -8.67 -2.11
CA PHE A 107 -4.88 -7.56 -3.01
C PHE A 107 -3.95 -6.41 -2.67
N ILE A 108 -3.25 -5.85 -3.65
CA ILE A 108 -2.44 -4.64 -3.47
C ILE A 108 -3.11 -3.50 -4.22
N GLY A 109 -3.34 -2.40 -3.52
CA GLY A 109 -3.79 -1.13 -4.08
C GLY A 109 -2.66 -0.11 -4.04
N GLN A 110 -2.51 0.64 -5.14
CA GLN A 110 -1.46 1.65 -5.32
C GLN A 110 -2.06 2.92 -5.89
N VAL A 111 -1.59 4.07 -5.39
CA VAL A 111 -1.97 5.39 -5.90
C VAL A 111 -0.75 6.05 -6.50
N TRP A 112 -0.86 6.38 -7.78
CA TRP A 112 0.16 7.01 -8.60
C TRP A 112 -0.27 8.43 -8.94
N VAL A 113 0.65 9.39 -8.85
CA VAL A 113 0.46 10.77 -9.27
C VAL A 113 1.62 11.12 -10.19
N GLN A 114 1.34 11.48 -11.45
CA GLN A 114 2.37 11.82 -12.43
C GLN A 114 3.51 10.76 -12.52
N GLY A 115 3.15 9.48 -12.47
CA GLY A 115 4.11 8.36 -12.52
C GLY A 115 4.86 8.07 -11.22
N SER A 116 4.57 8.79 -10.12
CA SER A 116 5.17 8.54 -8.81
C SER A 116 4.19 7.87 -7.85
N LEU A 117 4.60 6.78 -7.20
CA LEU A 117 3.79 6.13 -6.16
C LEU A 117 3.72 7.03 -4.90
N VAL A 118 2.51 7.42 -4.51
CA VAL A 118 2.28 8.33 -3.36
C VAL A 118 1.62 7.65 -2.17
N ALA A 119 0.92 6.53 -2.41
CA ALA A 119 0.30 5.72 -1.37
C ALA A 119 0.09 4.29 -1.84
N GLY A 120 -0.06 3.40 -0.88
CA GLY A 120 -0.51 2.04 -1.14
C GLY A 120 -1.10 1.40 0.10
N ALA A 121 -1.78 0.29 -0.11
CA ALA A 121 -2.31 -0.58 0.94
C ALA A 121 -2.45 -1.98 0.36
N TYR A 122 -2.61 -2.97 1.23
CA TYR A 122 -2.98 -4.31 0.80
C TYR A 122 -4.08 -4.90 1.68
N GLY A 123 -4.86 -5.81 1.12
CA GLY A 123 -5.90 -6.57 1.81
C GLY A 123 -5.56 -8.04 1.84
N THR A 124 -5.76 -8.67 2.99
CA THR A 124 -5.66 -10.12 3.19
C THR A 124 -7.00 -10.64 3.66
N ARG A 125 -7.43 -11.80 3.21
CA ARG A 125 -8.65 -12.42 3.74
C ARG A 125 -8.36 -13.18 5.01
N LYS A 126 -9.27 -13.06 5.98
CA LYS A 126 -9.27 -13.85 7.20
C LYS A 126 -10.63 -14.49 7.38
N ILE A 127 -10.62 -15.71 7.91
CA ILE A 127 -11.82 -16.32 8.46
C ILE A 127 -11.82 -15.93 9.93
N GLY A 128 -12.86 -15.21 10.33
CA GLY A 128 -13.07 -14.79 11.71
C GLY A 128 -13.32 -15.98 12.63
N PRO A 129 -13.32 -15.75 13.95
CA PRO A 129 -13.51 -16.81 14.95
C PRO A 129 -14.84 -17.55 14.83
N GLU A 130 -15.87 -16.91 14.26
CA GLU A 130 -17.21 -17.46 14.08
C GLU A 130 -17.41 -18.06 12.68
N GLY A 131 -16.35 -18.14 11.87
CA GLY A 131 -16.36 -18.68 10.52
C GLY A 131 -16.75 -17.67 9.44
N GLU A 132 -16.98 -16.42 9.82
CA GLU A 132 -17.29 -15.31 8.93
C GLU A 132 -16.08 -14.91 8.10
N LEU A 133 -16.30 -14.64 6.81
CA LEU A 133 -15.23 -14.20 5.92
C LEU A 133 -15.10 -12.68 6.02
N SER A 134 -13.89 -12.18 6.32
CA SER A 134 -13.62 -10.75 6.38
C SER A 134 -12.34 -10.37 5.63
N ASN A 135 -12.32 -9.14 5.12
CA ASN A 135 -11.12 -8.53 4.55
C ASN A 135 -10.37 -7.76 5.62
N HIS A 136 -9.12 -8.15 5.89
CA HIS A 136 -8.23 -7.42 6.78
C HIS A 136 -7.32 -6.49 5.97
N TRP A 137 -7.51 -5.18 6.14
CA TRP A 137 -6.73 -4.15 5.43
C TRP A 137 -5.48 -3.77 6.21
N SER A 138 -4.33 -3.73 5.53
CA SER A 138 -3.01 -3.54 6.14
C SER A 138 -2.04 -2.83 5.19
N GLY A 139 -0.84 -2.51 5.70
CA GLY A 139 0.20 -1.86 4.91
C GLY A 139 -0.20 -0.49 4.35
N LEU A 140 -1.11 0.22 5.03
CA LEU A 140 -1.58 1.53 4.59
C LEU A 140 -0.46 2.57 4.74
N ILE A 141 0.20 2.90 3.63
CA ILE A 141 1.34 3.81 3.57
C ILE A 141 1.05 5.00 2.66
N SER A 142 1.64 6.15 2.98
CA SER A 142 1.61 7.33 2.11
C SER A 142 2.82 8.23 2.37
N ASN A 143 3.34 8.86 1.32
CA ASN A 143 4.40 9.87 1.44
C ASN A 143 3.88 11.25 1.91
N GLY A 144 2.55 11.42 2.01
CA GLY A 144 1.91 12.66 2.48
C GLY A 144 1.68 13.73 1.41
N THR A 145 2.11 13.53 0.16
CA THR A 145 1.92 14.52 -0.91
C THR A 145 0.46 14.68 -1.30
N LEU A 146 -0.33 13.62 -1.22
CA LEU A 146 -1.76 13.61 -1.51
C LEU A 146 -2.60 13.40 -0.24
N LYS A 147 -3.33 14.44 0.17
CA LYS A 147 -4.27 14.35 1.30
C LYS A 147 -5.41 13.39 0.93
N GLY A 148 -5.64 12.38 1.77
CA GLY A 148 -6.69 11.40 1.55
C GLY A 148 -6.30 10.23 0.66
N ALA A 149 -5.03 10.12 0.22
CA ALA A 149 -4.55 9.01 -0.61
C ALA A 149 -4.83 7.62 0.00
N GLY A 150 -4.71 7.52 1.33
CA GLY A 150 -5.05 6.29 2.04
C GLY A 150 -6.53 5.90 1.95
N GLN A 151 -7.44 6.86 1.88
CA GLN A 151 -8.87 6.60 1.83
C GLN A 151 -9.27 6.10 0.44
N ILE A 152 -8.75 6.75 -0.61
CA ILE A 152 -9.04 6.37 -1.99
C ILE A 152 -8.45 4.99 -2.35
N VAL A 153 -7.27 4.63 -1.83
CA VAL A 153 -6.70 3.31 -2.09
C VAL A 153 -7.46 2.19 -1.39
N LEU A 154 -7.94 2.41 -0.16
CA LEU A 154 -8.78 1.45 0.54
C LEU A 154 -10.15 1.33 -0.13
N ALA A 155 -10.76 2.43 -0.57
CA ALA A 155 -12.00 2.39 -1.34
C ALA A 155 -11.83 1.57 -2.62
N ALA A 156 -10.75 1.76 -3.35
CA ALA A 156 -10.45 0.99 -4.55
C ALA A 156 -10.25 -0.50 -4.26
N LEU A 157 -9.56 -0.85 -3.16
CA LEU A 157 -9.40 -2.24 -2.73
C LEU A 157 -10.74 -2.92 -2.42
N ILE A 158 -11.65 -2.23 -1.71
CA ILE A 158 -12.99 -2.74 -1.39
C ILE A 158 -13.77 -3.03 -2.69
N LEU A 159 -13.83 -2.06 -3.62
CA LEU A 159 -14.57 -2.25 -4.87
C LEU A 159 -13.94 -3.32 -5.77
N ALA A 160 -12.61 -3.43 -5.78
CA ALA A 160 -11.92 -4.44 -6.57
C ALA A 160 -12.20 -5.86 -6.05
N ASP A 161 -12.19 -6.05 -4.73
CA ASP A 161 -12.53 -7.35 -4.13
C ASP A 161 -14.00 -7.70 -4.38
N GLU A 162 -14.91 -6.74 -4.17
CA GLU A 162 -16.34 -6.89 -4.47
C GLU A 162 -16.56 -7.34 -5.92
N HIS A 163 -16.02 -6.60 -6.88
CA HIS A 163 -16.18 -6.93 -8.31
C HIS A 163 -15.58 -8.28 -8.67
N TRP A 164 -14.39 -8.59 -8.14
CA TRP A 164 -13.71 -9.83 -8.47
C TRP A 164 -14.45 -11.07 -7.96
N ARG A 165 -15.21 -10.96 -6.87
CA ARG A 165 -15.96 -12.08 -6.27
C ARG A 165 -17.45 -12.10 -6.58
N GLY A 166 -18.03 -10.93 -6.86
CA GLY A 166 -19.48 -10.76 -6.93
C GLY A 166 -20.18 -10.81 -5.56
N GLU A 167 -19.45 -10.65 -4.45
CA GLU A 167 -20.00 -10.61 -3.10
C GLU A 167 -19.43 -9.44 -2.28
N ILE A 168 -20.23 -8.94 -1.35
CA ILE A 168 -19.84 -7.88 -0.42
C ILE A 168 -19.53 -8.55 0.92
N VAL A 169 -18.32 -8.34 1.46
CA VAL A 169 -17.87 -8.94 2.74
C VAL A 169 -17.52 -7.88 3.77
N ASP A 170 -17.59 -8.26 5.03
CA ASP A 170 -17.17 -7.40 6.13
C ASP A 170 -15.67 -7.09 6.09
N GLY A 171 -15.31 -5.97 6.68
CA GLY A 171 -13.94 -5.49 6.74
C GLY A 171 -13.41 -5.39 8.16
N GLU A 172 -12.13 -5.68 8.32
CA GLU A 172 -11.36 -5.45 9.53
C GLU A 172 -10.12 -4.61 9.23
N GLY A 173 -9.69 -3.85 10.23
CA GLY A 173 -8.44 -3.11 10.17
C GLY A 173 -7.97 -2.76 11.57
N VAL A 174 -6.74 -2.28 11.67
CA VAL A 174 -6.15 -1.92 12.96
C VAL A 174 -5.67 -0.48 12.95
N ALA A 175 -6.07 0.27 13.97
CA ALA A 175 -5.49 1.57 14.26
C ALA A 175 -4.61 1.47 15.51
N ARG A 176 -3.37 1.92 15.39
CA ARG A 176 -2.45 1.94 16.53
C ARG A 176 -2.93 2.89 17.62
N VAL A 177 -2.72 2.54 18.88
CA VAL A 177 -2.75 3.46 20.03
C VAL A 177 -1.32 3.96 20.28
N LEU A 178 -1.20 5.26 20.49
CA LEU A 178 0.05 5.99 20.68
C LEU A 178 0.52 5.90 22.15
N PRO A 179 1.80 6.24 22.45
CA PRO A 179 2.32 6.19 23.82
C PRO A 179 1.54 7.07 24.81
N ASN A 180 0.94 8.15 24.31
CA ASN A 180 0.14 9.09 25.08
C ASN A 180 -1.34 8.69 25.17
N ASP A 181 -1.67 7.41 24.97
CA ASP A 181 -3.03 6.84 24.96
C ASP A 181 -3.95 7.33 23.83
N ALA A 182 -3.46 8.19 22.93
CA ALA A 182 -4.27 8.66 21.81
C ALA A 182 -4.33 7.61 20.70
N VAL A 183 -5.45 7.48 19.99
CA VAL A 183 -5.51 6.67 18.77
C VAL A 183 -4.75 7.37 17.66
N ASN A 184 -3.99 6.63 16.84
CA ASN A 184 -3.37 7.13 15.62
C ASN A 184 -4.49 7.57 14.65
N VAL A 185 -4.77 8.88 14.68
CA VAL A 185 -5.82 9.51 13.88
C VAL A 185 -5.56 9.34 12.39
N ALA A 186 -4.30 9.24 11.95
CA ALA A 186 -4.00 9.12 10.52
C ALA A 186 -4.49 7.78 9.94
N SER A 187 -4.28 6.67 10.66
CA SER A 187 -4.78 5.36 10.25
C SER A 187 -6.28 5.23 10.52
N SER A 188 -6.77 5.62 11.71
CA SER A 188 -8.18 5.43 12.07
C SER A 188 -9.12 6.29 11.22
N LYS A 189 -8.81 7.57 11.01
CA LYS A 189 -9.64 8.48 10.20
C LYS A 189 -9.78 8.02 8.76
N THR A 190 -8.78 7.31 8.24
CA THR A 190 -8.83 6.77 6.87
C THR A 190 -9.90 5.69 6.76
N MET A 191 -9.95 4.76 7.71
CA MET A 191 -10.95 3.69 7.76
C MET A 191 -12.33 4.20 8.19
N MET A 192 -12.41 5.09 9.19
CA MET A 192 -13.70 5.61 9.68
C MET A 192 -14.49 6.37 8.60
N ARG A 193 -13.81 7.00 7.65
CA ARG A 193 -14.46 7.66 6.50
C ARG A 193 -15.06 6.68 5.48
N LEU A 194 -14.71 5.41 5.60
CA LEU A 194 -15.23 4.31 4.81
C LEU A 194 -16.26 3.48 5.59
N GLY A 195 -16.81 3.99 6.70
CA GLY A 195 -17.82 3.27 7.49
C GLY A 195 -17.26 2.30 8.53
N TYR A 196 -15.95 2.32 8.82
CA TYR A 196 -15.39 1.49 9.88
C TYR A 196 -15.62 2.13 11.26
N TYR A 197 -16.03 1.33 12.23
CA TYR A 197 -16.22 1.73 13.62
C TYR A 197 -15.23 1.00 14.53
N ALA A 198 -14.95 1.58 15.71
CA ALA A 198 -14.14 0.93 16.72
C ALA A 198 -14.92 -0.23 17.35
N ALA A 199 -14.39 -1.45 17.21
CA ALA A 199 -15.03 -2.66 17.72
C ALA A 199 -14.43 -3.10 19.06
N GLN A 200 -13.09 -3.10 19.17
CA GLN A 200 -12.39 -3.59 20.35
C GLN A 200 -11.06 -2.85 20.55
N VAL A 201 -10.71 -2.56 21.81
CA VAL A 201 -9.36 -2.11 22.19
C VAL A 201 -8.60 -3.31 22.71
N LEU A 202 -7.43 -3.57 22.14
CA LEU A 202 -6.58 -4.70 22.50
C LEU A 202 -5.28 -4.16 23.12
N SER A 203 -4.96 -4.68 24.30
CA SER A 203 -3.90 -4.17 25.17
C SER A 203 -2.72 -5.13 25.35
N HIS A 204 -2.73 -6.26 24.62
CA HIS A 204 -1.70 -7.30 24.68
C HIS A 204 -0.63 -7.03 23.61
N PRO A 205 0.60 -7.56 23.78
CA PRO A 205 1.64 -7.43 22.76
C PRO A 205 1.16 -8.02 21.44
N VAL A 206 0.99 -7.16 20.44
CA VAL A 206 0.76 -7.58 19.07
C VAL A 206 1.80 -6.94 18.16
N THR A 207 2.49 -7.79 17.43
CA THR A 207 3.37 -7.37 16.34
C THR A 207 2.49 -6.81 15.24
N LEU A 208 2.50 -5.48 15.04
CA LEU A 208 1.86 -4.90 13.87
C LEU A 208 2.62 -5.38 12.62
N GLU A 209 1.91 -6.14 11.79
CA GLU A 209 2.42 -6.54 10.49
C GLU A 209 2.41 -5.28 9.60
N ASN A 210 3.61 -4.78 9.33
CA ASN A 210 3.92 -3.77 8.32
C ASN A 210 3.54 -2.31 8.65
N ALA A 211 4.04 -1.39 7.83
CA ALA A 211 3.87 0.03 8.02
C ALA A 211 2.39 0.46 7.93
N GLN A 212 1.89 1.05 9.02
CA GLN A 212 0.62 1.78 9.08
C GLN A 212 0.95 3.27 9.03
N LYS A 213 0.06 4.09 8.45
CA LYS A 213 0.29 5.52 8.21
C LYS A 213 0.87 6.22 9.46
N GLY A 214 2.14 6.61 9.37
CA GLY A 214 2.87 7.21 10.49
C GLY A 214 2.42 8.63 10.79
N LEU A 215 2.44 8.99 12.08
CA LEU A 215 2.38 10.37 12.53
C LEU A 215 3.77 10.77 13.05
N LEU A 216 4.18 12.02 12.80
CA LEU A 216 5.42 12.54 13.37
C LEU A 216 5.32 12.48 14.92
N GLY A 217 6.33 11.90 15.59
CA GLY A 217 6.36 11.82 17.07
C GLY A 217 5.58 10.66 17.70
N SER A 218 5.03 9.73 16.92
CA SER A 218 4.27 8.57 17.43
C SER A 218 5.14 7.39 17.92
N ALA A 219 6.36 7.66 18.41
CA ALA A 219 7.31 6.62 18.78
C ALA A 219 7.07 6.08 20.19
N GLU A 220 6.73 4.79 20.31
CA GLU A 220 6.86 4.05 21.57
C GLU A 220 8.26 3.45 21.66
N PRO A 221 8.87 3.40 22.85
CA PRO A 221 10.18 2.78 23.01
C PRO A 221 10.16 1.31 22.54
N ASN A 222 11.27 0.89 21.94
CA ASN A 222 11.50 -0.48 21.49
C ASN A 222 11.14 -1.50 22.58
N GLY A 223 10.32 -2.51 22.24
CA GLY A 223 10.03 -3.66 23.10
C GLY A 223 8.84 -3.49 24.05
N ALA A 224 8.11 -2.37 24.02
CA ALA A 224 6.86 -2.21 24.74
C ALA A 224 5.67 -2.79 23.95
N ASP A 225 4.70 -3.35 24.66
CA ASP A 225 3.46 -3.89 24.08
C ASP A 225 2.72 -2.83 23.27
N LEU A 226 2.56 -3.06 21.97
CA LEU A 226 1.80 -2.18 21.10
C LEU A 226 0.31 -2.35 21.39
N ARG A 227 -0.35 -1.27 21.78
CA ARG A 227 -1.81 -1.22 21.91
C ARG A 227 -2.44 -0.82 20.59
N TYR A 228 -3.61 -1.36 20.30
CA TYR A 228 -4.34 -1.04 19.07
C TYR A 228 -5.85 -1.12 19.26
N VAL A 229 -6.55 -0.48 18.34
CA VAL A 229 -7.98 -0.51 18.19
C VAL A 229 -8.30 -1.34 16.95
N LEU A 230 -9.02 -2.44 17.14
CA LEU A 230 -9.65 -3.17 16.05
C LEU A 230 -10.82 -2.33 15.52
N LEU A 231 -10.77 -2.09 14.22
CA LEU A 231 -11.83 -1.42 13.47
C LEU A 231 -12.57 -2.46 12.65
N ARG A 232 -13.91 -2.41 12.67
CA ARG A 232 -14.78 -3.26 11.86
C ARG A 232 -15.66 -2.42 10.96
N GLY A 233 -16.00 -2.91 9.79
CA GLY A 233 -16.96 -2.27 8.90
C GLY A 233 -17.88 -3.33 8.30
N TYR A 234 -19.17 -3.02 8.27
CA TYR A 234 -20.15 -3.89 7.63
C TYR A 234 -20.02 -3.78 6.11
N GLY A 235 -20.10 -4.92 5.43
CA GLY A 235 -19.83 -4.99 3.99
C GLY A 235 -20.60 -3.96 3.17
N GLU A 236 -21.94 -3.92 3.29
CA GLU A 236 -22.78 -3.00 2.49
C GLU A 236 -22.45 -1.52 2.76
N GLU A 237 -22.31 -1.14 4.03
CA GLU A 237 -21.97 0.23 4.43
C GLU A 237 -20.60 0.64 3.89
N THR A 238 -19.61 -0.22 4.04
CA THR A 238 -18.25 0.07 3.56
C THR A 238 -18.16 0.14 2.05
N ALA A 239 -18.91 -0.70 1.33
CA ALA A 239 -19.01 -0.67 -0.13
C ALA A 239 -19.66 0.64 -0.62
N ASP A 240 -20.76 1.08 0.01
CA ASP A 240 -21.41 2.35 -0.34
C ASP A 240 -20.50 3.55 -0.12
N HIS A 241 -19.79 3.60 1.01
CA HIS A 241 -18.81 4.64 1.25
C HIS A 241 -17.60 4.58 0.30
N ALA A 242 -17.20 3.39 -0.15
CA ALA A 242 -16.15 3.21 -1.15
C ALA A 242 -16.59 3.75 -2.52
N ARG A 243 -17.80 3.39 -2.99
CA ARG A 243 -18.40 3.93 -4.22
C ARG A 243 -18.51 5.46 -4.17
N ASN A 244 -18.98 6.00 -3.06
CA ASN A 244 -19.07 7.45 -2.84
C ASN A 244 -17.69 8.13 -2.83
N THR A 245 -16.69 7.52 -2.22
CA THR A 245 -15.30 8.04 -2.19
C THR A 245 -14.71 8.13 -3.59
N LEU A 246 -15.03 7.16 -4.45
CA LEU A 246 -14.59 7.13 -5.85
C LEU A 246 -15.60 7.77 -6.81
N SER A 247 -16.60 8.50 -6.29
CA SER A 247 -17.50 9.31 -7.11
C SER A 247 -16.72 10.39 -7.86
N GLY A 248 -16.88 10.42 -9.18
CA GLY A 248 -16.13 11.31 -10.08
C GLY A 248 -14.76 10.79 -10.51
N TRP A 249 -14.43 9.53 -10.22
CA TRP A 249 -13.31 8.82 -10.85
C TRP A 249 -13.81 8.04 -12.07
N SER A 250 -12.96 7.91 -13.09
CA SER A 250 -13.19 6.98 -14.19
C SER A 250 -12.73 5.60 -13.76
N VAL A 251 -13.66 4.74 -13.35
CA VAL A 251 -13.37 3.38 -12.84
C VAL A 251 -13.56 2.35 -13.94
N SER A 252 -12.56 1.50 -14.13
CA SER A 252 -12.60 0.33 -15.01
C SER A 252 -12.20 -0.91 -14.22
N PHE A 253 -12.99 -1.97 -14.37
CA PHE A 253 -12.68 -3.26 -13.75
C PHE A 253 -12.03 -4.21 -14.75
N GLY A 254 -11.12 -5.04 -14.24
CA GLY A 254 -10.55 -6.13 -15.02
C GLY A 254 -11.47 -7.35 -15.08
N ALA A 255 -10.96 -8.44 -15.64
CA ALA A 255 -11.69 -9.71 -15.66
C ALA A 255 -11.96 -10.18 -14.21
N ALA A 256 -13.24 -10.32 -13.87
CA ALA A 256 -13.67 -11.05 -12.69
C ALA A 256 -13.45 -12.56 -12.91
N LYS A 257 -13.35 -13.33 -11.82
CA LYS A 257 -13.27 -14.79 -11.90
C LYS A 257 -14.62 -15.43 -12.19
#